data_AF-A0A836P617-F1
#
_entry.id   AF-A0A836P617-F1
#
_cell.length_a   1.000
_cell.length_b   1.000
_cell.length_c   1.000
_cell.angle_alpha   90.00
_cell.angle_beta   90.00
_cell.angle_gamma   90.00
#
_symmetry.space_group_name_H-M   'P 1'
#
loop_
_entity.id
_entity.type
_entity.pdbx_description
1 polymer ?
#
loop_
_entity_poly.entity_id
_entity_poly.type
_entity_poly.pdbx_seq_one_letter_code
_entity_poly.pdbx_strand_id
1 'polypeptide(L)'
;MQLAVVRISNFWSFGPKPVEVKLDSMTYLLGPNGAGKTAVLTALARMFGTTGSMRAVLPSDFHVAMGEAPAEGEVASLWIEADFTFPEVKEGEATAAVPIFFSHMQLQSAGEVPGVRIRLTAEMDVSGEIEQRLEYVLAADEDGTPTQLRGMPKLDRQAIQVHYLPARRNPADHIAYSAASLLVSPALLI
;
A
#
# COMPACT_ATOMS: atom_id res chain seq x y z
N MET A 1 5.64 -1.18 14.61
CA MET A 1 4.89 -1.44 13.34
C MET A 1 5.86 -1.56 12.17
N GLN A 2 5.78 -2.64 11.42
CA GLN A 2 6.63 -2.95 10.27
C GLN A 2 5.78 -3.47 9.12
N LEU A 3 6.03 -3.00 7.88
CA LEU A 3 5.42 -3.56 6.67
C LEU A 3 6.08 -4.91 6.36
N ALA A 4 5.30 -5.98 6.34
CA ALA A 4 5.80 -7.34 6.19
C ALA A 4 5.50 -7.94 4.81
N VAL A 5 4.32 -7.63 4.26
CA VAL A 5 3.87 -8.19 2.97
C VAL A 5 3.11 -7.13 2.18
N VAL A 6 3.33 -7.11 0.87
CA VAL A 6 2.45 -6.43 -0.09
C VAL A 6 1.92 -7.46 -1.08
N ARG A 7 0.60 -7.53 -1.26
CA ARG A 7 -0.04 -8.34 -2.30
C ARG A 7 -0.65 -7.43 -3.35
N ILE A 8 -0.41 -7.73 -4.62
CA ILE A 8 -0.81 -6.86 -5.73
C ILE A 8 -1.58 -7.70 -6.75
N SER A 9 -2.71 -7.18 -7.20
CA SER A 9 -3.53 -7.79 -8.25
C SER A 9 -4.02 -6.73 -9.23
N ASN A 10 -3.89 -7.05 -10.52
CA ASN A 10 -4.37 -6.26 -11.65
C ASN A 10 -3.84 -4.80 -11.68
N PHE A 11 -2.58 -4.60 -11.30
CA PHE A 11 -1.93 -3.29 -11.19
C PHE A 11 -0.62 -3.24 -12.00
N TRP A 12 -0.52 -2.33 -12.96
CA TRP A 12 0.63 -2.18 -13.88
C TRP A 12 1.09 -3.51 -14.50
N SER A 13 2.29 -3.97 -14.17
CA SER A 13 2.88 -5.21 -14.69
C SER A 13 2.33 -6.47 -14.00
N PHE A 14 1.58 -6.32 -12.91
CA PHE A 14 0.97 -7.43 -12.19
C PHE A 14 -0.42 -7.71 -12.74
N GLY A 15 -0.58 -8.88 -13.34
CA GLY A 15 -1.85 -9.35 -13.88
C GLY A 15 -2.90 -9.67 -12.82
N PRO A 16 -4.03 -10.29 -13.23
CA PRO A 16 -5.15 -10.58 -12.33
C PRO A 16 -4.83 -11.67 -11.30
N LYS A 17 -3.78 -12.47 -11.51
CA LYS A 17 -3.31 -13.42 -10.50
C LYS A 17 -2.52 -12.66 -9.42
N PRO A 18 -2.92 -12.71 -8.14
CA PRO A 18 -2.25 -11.97 -7.09
C PRO A 18 -0.79 -12.40 -6.93
N VAL A 19 0.09 -11.43 -6.71
CA VAL A 19 1.51 -11.65 -6.42
C VAL A 19 1.82 -11.12 -5.03
N GLU A 20 2.43 -11.97 -4.21
CA GLU A 20 2.90 -11.63 -2.87
C GLU A 20 4.38 -11.21 -2.90
N VAL A 21 4.69 -10.07 -2.28
CA VAL A 21 6.05 -9.55 -2.10
C VAL A 21 6.29 -9.40 -0.60
N LYS A 22 7.20 -10.22 -0.06
CA LYS A 22 7.64 -10.13 1.34
C LYS A 22 8.66 -9.01 1.48
N LEU A 23 8.51 -8.22 2.55
CA LEU A 23 9.31 -7.05 2.84
C LEU A 23 9.86 -7.16 4.27
N ASP A 24 11.09 -6.67 4.43
CA ASP A 24 11.74 -6.46 5.72
C ASP A 24 12.05 -4.96 5.89
N SER A 25 12.52 -4.59 7.07
CA SER A 25 13.11 -3.30 7.43
C SER A 25 14.02 -2.70 6.35
N MET A 26 14.76 -3.56 5.65
CA MET A 26 15.49 -3.22 4.44
C MET A 26 15.24 -4.25 3.35
N THR A 27 14.64 -3.83 2.24
CA THR A 27 14.36 -4.70 1.09
C THR A 27 14.96 -4.14 -0.19
N TYR A 28 15.67 -4.98 -0.94
CA TYR A 28 16.18 -4.65 -2.27
C TYR A 28 15.34 -5.34 -3.35
N LEU A 29 14.65 -4.56 -4.19
CA LEU A 29 13.92 -5.09 -5.35
C LEU A 29 14.87 -5.16 -6.55
N LEU A 30 15.19 -6.38 -7.00
CA LEU A 30 16.09 -6.64 -8.12
C LEU A 30 15.37 -7.34 -9.26
N GLY A 31 15.73 -7.01 -10.50
CA GLY A 31 15.14 -7.61 -11.70
C GLY A 31 15.32 -6.74 -12.94
N PRO A 32 15.02 -7.25 -14.14
CA PRO A 32 15.13 -6.49 -15.39
C PRO A 32 14.12 -5.33 -15.46
N ASN A 33 14.25 -4.48 -16.49
CA ASN A 33 13.25 -3.46 -16.78
C ASN A 33 11.88 -4.13 -17.04
N GLY A 34 10.81 -3.55 -16.50
CA GLY A 34 9.47 -4.12 -16.60
C GLY A 34 9.16 -5.24 -15.60
N ALA A 35 10.11 -5.70 -14.78
CA ALA A 35 9.88 -6.77 -13.79
C ALA A 35 9.01 -6.38 -12.57
N GLY A 36 8.32 -5.24 -12.61
CA GLY A 36 7.42 -4.81 -11.53
C GLY A 36 8.05 -4.10 -10.33
N LYS A 37 9.36 -3.84 -10.32
CA LYS A 37 10.03 -3.12 -9.20
C LYS A 37 9.37 -1.77 -8.90
N THR A 38 9.21 -0.93 -9.93
CA THR A 38 8.55 0.38 -9.78
C THR A 38 7.07 0.22 -9.45
N ALA A 39 6.41 -0.83 -9.96
CA ALA A 39 5.01 -1.10 -9.65
C ALA A 39 4.79 -1.37 -8.17
N VAL A 40 5.68 -2.13 -7.50
CA VAL A 40 5.61 -2.34 -6.04
C VAL A 40 5.73 -1.02 -5.28
N LEU A 41 6.69 -0.17 -5.64
CA LEU A 41 6.90 1.12 -4.98
C LEU A 41 5.72 2.08 -5.21
N THR A 42 5.16 2.10 -6.43
CA THR A 42 4.00 2.93 -6.75
C THR A 42 2.75 2.41 -6.07
N ALA A 43 2.53 1.09 -5.98
CA ALA A 43 1.42 0.49 -5.24
C ALA A 43 1.40 0.96 -3.77
N LEU A 44 2.56 0.94 -3.11
CA LEU A 44 2.71 1.48 -1.75
C LEU A 44 2.42 2.98 -1.68
N ALA A 45 2.85 3.77 -2.68
CA ALA A 45 2.52 5.18 -2.75
C ALA A 45 1.01 5.44 -2.96
N ARG A 46 0.30 4.59 -3.73
CA ARG A 46 -1.16 4.67 -3.87
C ARG A 46 -1.88 4.45 -2.54
N MET A 47 -1.38 3.53 -1.72
CA MET A 47 -1.95 3.27 -0.40
C MET A 47 -1.63 4.40 0.59
N PHE A 48 -0.36 4.79 0.72
CA PHE A 48 0.11 5.59 1.86
C PHE A 48 1.01 6.77 1.49
N GLY A 49 1.01 7.22 0.23
CA GLY A 49 1.77 8.38 -0.20
C GLY A 49 1.42 9.65 0.59
N THR A 50 2.36 10.58 0.74
CA THR A 50 2.18 11.78 1.56
C THR A 50 1.17 12.77 0.97
N THR A 51 1.03 12.82 -0.36
CA THR A 51 0.10 13.72 -1.06
C THR A 51 -1.13 12.99 -1.62
N GLY A 52 -2.21 13.73 -1.86
CA GLY A 52 -3.41 13.18 -2.51
C GLY A 52 -3.13 12.64 -3.91
N SER A 53 -2.25 13.28 -4.68
CA SER A 53 -1.86 12.84 -6.03
C SER A 53 -1.05 11.55 -6.05
N MET A 54 -0.20 11.33 -5.04
CA MET A 54 0.50 10.05 -4.87
C MET A 54 -0.48 8.92 -4.55
N ARG A 55 -1.55 9.24 -3.81
CA ARG A 55 -2.59 8.31 -3.35
C ARG A 55 -3.74 8.05 -4.33
N ALA A 56 -3.83 8.83 -5.41
CA ALA A 56 -4.89 8.70 -6.39
C ALA A 56 -4.55 7.57 -7.37
N VAL A 57 -5.42 6.56 -7.47
CA VAL A 57 -5.38 5.55 -8.54
C VAL A 57 -5.78 6.22 -9.85
N LEU A 58 -5.05 5.92 -10.92
CA LEU A 58 -5.26 6.44 -12.27
C LEU A 58 -5.72 5.33 -13.22
N PRO A 59 -6.33 5.64 -14.37
CA PRO A 59 -6.69 4.62 -15.37
C PRO A 59 -5.46 3.81 -15.84
N SER A 60 -4.30 4.46 -15.94
CA SER A 60 -3.03 3.80 -16.26
C SER A 60 -2.51 2.85 -15.19
N ASP A 61 -3.14 2.83 -14.01
CA ASP A 61 -2.75 1.93 -12.92
C ASP A 61 -3.28 0.52 -13.09
N PHE A 62 -4.37 0.35 -13.85
CA PHE A 62 -4.95 -0.95 -14.15
C PHE A 62 -4.03 -1.73 -15.09
N HIS A 63 -3.86 -3.02 -14.82
CA HIS A 63 -3.13 -3.89 -15.72
C HIS A 63 -3.86 -4.03 -17.07
N VAL A 64 -3.06 -4.08 -18.14
CA VAL A 64 -3.53 -4.32 -19.51
C VAL A 64 -2.71 -5.48 -20.06
N ALA A 65 -3.36 -6.53 -20.55
CA ALA A 65 -2.62 -7.67 -21.08
C ALA A 65 -1.91 -7.31 -22.39
N MET A 66 -0.88 -8.09 -22.73
CA MET A 66 -0.11 -7.85 -23.95
C MET A 66 -0.99 -7.99 -25.19
N GLY A 67 -1.09 -6.92 -25.98
CA GLY A 67 -1.90 -6.89 -27.21
C GLY A 67 -3.35 -6.47 -27.01
N GLU A 68 -3.77 -6.16 -25.78
CA GLU A 68 -5.06 -5.56 -25.49
C GLU A 68 -4.96 -4.03 -25.51
N ALA A 69 -6.06 -3.37 -25.84
CA ALA A 69 -6.17 -1.94 -25.67
C ALA A 69 -6.27 -1.62 -24.16
N PRO A 70 -5.86 -0.41 -23.73
CA PRO A 70 -6.16 0.06 -22.39
C PRO A 70 -7.67 -0.09 -22.11
N ALA A 71 -8.04 -0.37 -20.87
CA ALA A 71 -9.42 -0.57 -20.43
C ALA A 71 -10.33 0.67 -20.57
N GLU A 72 -9.99 1.63 -21.43
CA GLU A 72 -10.85 2.76 -21.79
C GLU A 72 -12.14 2.23 -22.40
N GLY A 73 -13.25 2.33 -21.66
CA GLY A 73 -14.55 1.80 -22.04
C GLY A 73 -14.88 0.42 -21.48
N GLU A 74 -14.01 -0.17 -20.65
CA GLU A 74 -14.23 -1.47 -19.99
C GLU A 74 -14.28 -1.33 -18.47
N VAL A 75 -15.06 -2.21 -17.82
CA VAL A 75 -15.09 -2.29 -16.36
C VAL A 75 -13.83 -3.02 -15.89
N ALA A 76 -13.06 -2.38 -15.02
CA ALA A 76 -11.83 -2.95 -14.48
C ALA A 76 -11.77 -2.79 -12.96
N SER A 77 -11.15 -3.76 -12.27
CA SER A 77 -10.91 -3.67 -10.83
C SER A 77 -9.46 -4.03 -10.52
N LEU A 78 -8.85 -3.31 -9.59
CA LEU A 78 -7.54 -3.66 -9.03
C LEU A 78 -7.59 -3.65 -7.52
N TRP A 79 -6.64 -4.34 -6.90
CA TRP A 79 -6.46 -4.24 -5.47
C TRP A 79 -5.00 -4.41 -5.05
N ILE A 80 -4.67 -3.76 -3.94
CA ILE A 80 -3.36 -3.83 -3.29
C ILE A 80 -3.61 -4.06 -1.79
N GLU A 81 -2.99 -5.08 -1.23
CA GLU A 81 -3.00 -5.32 0.21
C GLU A 81 -1.62 -5.10 0.81
N ALA A 82 -1.60 -4.58 2.04
CA ALA A 82 -0.40 -4.42 2.84
C ALA A 82 -0.65 -5.02 4.23
N ASP A 83 0.18 -6.00 4.61
CA ASP A 83 0.20 -6.56 5.95
C ASP A 83 1.28 -5.87 6.78
N PHE A 84 0.89 -5.35 7.94
CA PHE A 84 1.77 -4.79 8.93
C PHE A 84 1.84 -5.69 10.15
N THR A 85 3.04 -5.92 10.67
CA THR A 85 3.30 -6.65 11.91
C THR A 85 3.76 -5.71 13.02
N PHE A 86 3.59 -6.13 14.27
CA PHE A 86 4.01 -5.38 15.45
C PHE A 86 4.97 -6.23 16.29
N PRO A 87 6.27 -6.34 15.90
CA PRO A 87 7.24 -7.13 16.63
C PRO A 87 7.32 -6.77 18.12
N GLU A 88 7.15 -5.49 18.44
CA GLU A 88 7.18 -4.95 19.81
C GLU A 88 6.14 -5.61 20.75
N VAL A 89 5.01 -6.08 20.21
CA VAL A 89 3.94 -6.73 20.99
C VAL A 89 4.38 -8.10 21.51
N LYS A 90 5.33 -8.77 20.86
CA LYS A 90 5.85 -10.07 21.32
C LYS A 90 6.82 -9.97 22.49
N GLU A 91 7.55 -8.87 22.59
CA GLU A 91 8.65 -8.72 23.57
C GLU A 91 8.16 -8.23 24.94
N GLY A 92 6.85 -7.97 25.10
CA GLY A 92 6.27 -7.51 26.37
C GLY A 92 6.67 -6.09 26.75
N GLU A 93 7.46 -5.41 25.91
CA GLU A 93 7.77 -4.00 26.04
C GLU A 93 6.57 -3.20 25.53
N ALA A 94 5.82 -2.62 26.48
CA ALA A 94 4.78 -1.63 26.19
C ALA A 94 5.41 -0.33 25.68
N THR A 95 6.03 -0.38 24.50
CA THR A 95 6.36 0.80 23.72
C THR A 95 5.14 1.24 22.93
N ALA A 96 5.13 2.50 22.49
CA ALA A 96 4.02 3.22 21.88
C ALA A 96 3.54 2.62 20.54
N ALA A 97 3.07 1.37 20.54
CA ALA A 97 2.24 0.83 19.49
C ALA A 97 1.07 1.81 19.31
N VAL A 98 1.00 2.40 18.12
CA VAL A 98 0.11 3.51 17.83
C VAL A 98 -1.31 3.07 18.21
N PRO A 99 -1.95 3.66 19.24
CA PRO A 99 -3.18 3.14 19.81
C PRO A 99 -4.31 2.93 18.79
N ILE A 100 -4.23 3.71 17.71
CA ILE A 100 -5.12 3.71 16.55
C ILE A 100 -5.29 2.31 15.94
N PHE A 101 -4.21 1.53 15.82
CA PHE A 101 -4.27 0.25 15.12
C PHE A 101 -4.65 -0.95 15.98
N PHE A 102 -4.62 -0.84 17.31
CA PHE A 102 -4.96 -1.95 18.21
C PHE A 102 -6.38 -2.48 18.00
N SER A 103 -7.34 -1.59 17.73
CA SER A 103 -8.73 -1.99 17.50
C SER A 103 -8.96 -2.76 16.19
N HIS A 104 -7.92 -2.83 15.35
CA HIS A 104 -7.92 -3.49 14.05
C HIS A 104 -6.85 -4.60 13.96
N MET A 105 -6.09 -4.85 15.03
CA MET A 105 -5.10 -5.92 15.05
C MET A 105 -5.79 -7.28 15.07
N GLN A 106 -5.27 -8.20 14.27
CA GLN A 106 -5.75 -9.56 14.16
C GLN A 106 -4.59 -10.54 14.18
N LEU A 107 -4.85 -11.74 14.69
CA LEU A 107 -3.98 -12.88 14.47
C LEU A 107 -4.16 -13.31 13.02
N GLN A 108 -3.13 -13.09 12.19
CA GLN A 108 -3.14 -13.48 10.78
C GLN A 108 -3.16 -15.02 10.62
N SER A 109 -2.56 -15.74 11.57
CA SER A 109 -2.63 -17.22 11.71
C SER A 109 -2.42 -17.64 13.17
N ALA A 110 -2.77 -18.89 13.51
CA ALA A 110 -2.54 -19.45 14.85
C ALA A 110 -1.03 -19.46 15.19
N GLY A 111 -0.62 -18.71 16.24
CA GLY A 111 0.77 -18.61 16.71
C GLY A 111 1.60 -17.47 16.08
N GLU A 112 1.02 -16.65 15.20
CA GLU A 112 1.71 -15.54 14.55
C GLU A 112 1.67 -14.23 15.36
N VAL A 113 2.54 -13.28 14.99
CA VAL A 113 2.51 -11.91 15.55
C VAL A 113 1.17 -11.27 15.16
N PRO A 114 0.48 -10.58 16.08
CA PRO A 114 -0.65 -9.74 15.71
C PRO A 114 -0.26 -8.77 14.59
N GLY A 115 -1.14 -8.64 13.59
CA GLY A 115 -0.91 -7.80 12.43
C GLY A 115 -2.18 -7.11 11.97
N VAL A 116 -2.01 -6.14 11.08
CA VAL A 116 -3.10 -5.41 10.44
C VAL A 116 -2.95 -5.57 8.94
N ARG A 117 -4.02 -6.05 8.28
CA ARG A 117 -4.10 -6.09 6.83
C ARG A 117 -4.95 -4.92 6.34
N ILE A 118 -4.40 -4.13 5.43
CA ILE A 118 -5.08 -2.99 4.81
C ILE A 118 -5.21 -3.28 3.33
N ARG A 119 -6.39 -3.07 2.75
CA ARG A 119 -6.67 -3.26 1.33
C ARG A 119 -7.08 -1.94 0.69
N LEU A 120 -6.42 -1.60 -0.41
CA LEU A 120 -6.89 -0.62 -1.38
C LEU A 120 -7.61 -1.41 -2.48
N THR A 121 -8.88 -1.09 -2.72
CA THR A 121 -9.64 -1.58 -3.87
C THR A 121 -9.98 -0.39 -4.75
N ALA A 122 -9.79 -0.51 -6.06
CA ALA A 122 -10.22 0.48 -7.03
C ALA A 122 -10.99 -0.18 -8.17
N GLU A 123 -12.12 0.41 -8.53
CA GLU A 123 -13.02 -0.04 -9.58
C GLU A 123 -13.19 1.11 -10.58
N MET A 124 -12.98 0.81 -11.85
CA MET A 124 -13.18 1.73 -12.97
C MET A 124 -14.40 1.28 -13.75
N ASP A 125 -15.31 2.21 -14.04
CA ASP A 125 -16.47 1.94 -14.88
C ASP A 125 -16.20 2.21 -16.37
N VAL A 126 -17.19 1.94 -17.21
CA VAL A 126 -17.11 2.15 -18.67
C VAL A 126 -16.93 3.62 -19.07
N SER A 127 -17.19 4.57 -18.17
CA SER A 127 -16.95 6.00 -18.41
C SER A 127 -15.52 6.42 -18.07
N GLY A 128 -14.73 5.52 -17.45
CA GLY A 128 -13.40 5.79 -16.94
C GLY A 128 -13.39 6.47 -15.57
N GLU A 129 -14.55 6.56 -14.91
CA GLU A 129 -14.62 7.04 -13.52
C GLU A 129 -14.11 5.96 -12.57
N ILE A 130 -13.25 6.35 -11.62
CA ILE A 130 -12.61 5.43 -10.67
C ILE A 130 -13.12 5.70 -9.27
N GLU A 131 -13.74 4.70 -8.67
CA GLU A 131 -14.00 4.67 -7.23
C GLU A 131 -12.88 3.88 -6.53
N GLN A 132 -12.25 4.48 -5.51
CA GLN A 132 -11.23 3.80 -4.72
C GLN A 132 -11.57 3.84 -3.22
N ARG A 133 -11.39 2.71 -2.53
CA ARG A 133 -11.65 2.53 -1.10
C ARG A 133 -10.42 1.95 -0.43
N LEU A 134 -10.08 2.47 0.75
CA LEU A 134 -9.00 1.94 1.60
C LEU A 134 -9.64 1.42 2.88
N GLU A 135 -9.42 0.15 3.19
CA GLU A 135 -10.20 -0.58 4.19
C GLU A 135 -9.29 -1.51 5.00
N TYR A 136 -9.60 -1.70 6.27
CA TYR A 136 -9.06 -2.78 7.08
C TYR A 136 -9.72 -4.09 6.70
N VAL A 137 -8.92 -5.15 6.55
CA VAL A 137 -9.42 -6.53 6.45
C VAL A 137 -9.56 -7.08 7.86
N LEU A 138 -10.81 -7.34 8.26
CA LEU A 138 -11.18 -7.83 9.59
C LEU A 138 -11.46 -9.34 9.64
N ALA A 139 -11.59 -9.99 8.49
CA ALA A 139 -11.66 -11.43 8.37
C ALA A 139 -11.34 -11.81 6.93
N ALA A 140 -10.75 -12.99 6.75
CA ALA A 140 -10.54 -13.60 5.45
C ALA A 140 -10.97 -15.08 5.49
N ASP A 141 -11.31 -15.64 4.34
CA ASP A 141 -11.57 -17.07 4.19
C ASP A 141 -10.27 -17.90 4.10
N GLU A 142 -10.41 -19.21 3.88
CA GLU A 142 -9.28 -20.14 3.75
C GLU A 142 -8.35 -19.83 2.56
N ASP A 143 -8.88 -19.18 1.52
CA ASP A 143 -8.14 -18.74 0.34
C ASP A 143 -7.49 -17.36 0.54
N GLY A 144 -7.69 -16.74 1.71
CA GLY A 144 -7.17 -15.43 2.07
C GLY A 144 -7.97 -14.26 1.49
N THR A 145 -9.15 -14.51 0.93
CA THR A 145 -10.05 -13.48 0.39
C THR A 145 -10.75 -12.75 1.53
N PRO A 146 -10.73 -11.41 1.56
CA PRO A 146 -11.42 -10.64 2.59
C PRO A 146 -12.94 -10.92 2.62
N THR A 147 -13.45 -11.33 3.77
CA THR A 147 -14.88 -11.57 4.01
C THR A 147 -15.52 -10.47 4.85
N GLN A 148 -14.72 -9.78 5.66
CA GLN A 148 -15.16 -8.63 6.45
C GLN A 148 -14.19 -7.46 6.27
N LEU A 149 -14.72 -6.32 5.81
CA LEU A 149 -13.96 -5.09 5.55
C LEU A 149 -14.51 -3.95 6.40
N ARG A 150 -13.65 -3.00 6.76
CA ARG A 150 -14.05 -1.74 7.40
C ARG A 150 -13.28 -0.57 6.82
N GLY A 151 -14.00 0.46 6.36
CA GLY A 151 -13.41 1.69 5.87
C GLY A 151 -12.35 2.27 6.82
N MET A 152 -11.15 2.52 6.28
CA MET A 152 -10.04 3.09 7.02
C MET A 152 -10.25 4.61 7.17
N PRO A 153 -10.35 5.13 8.41
CA PRO A 153 -10.43 6.57 8.64
C PRO A 153 -9.24 7.32 8.06
N LYS A 154 -9.46 8.58 7.64
CA LYS A 154 -8.38 9.44 7.11
C LYS A 154 -7.25 9.64 8.12
N LEU A 155 -7.58 9.76 9.41
CA LEU A 155 -6.59 9.95 10.48
C LEU A 155 -5.66 8.74 10.61
N ASP A 156 -6.24 7.53 10.59
CA ASP A 156 -5.47 6.29 10.61
C ASP A 156 -4.56 6.18 9.39
N ARG A 157 -5.07 6.52 8.19
CA ARG A 157 -4.27 6.51 6.96
C ARG A 157 -3.07 7.46 7.06
N GLN A 158 -3.20 8.59 7.74
CA GLN A 158 -2.12 9.58 7.93
C GLN A 158 -1.02 9.09 8.88
N ALA A 159 -1.29 8.08 9.72
CA ALA A 159 -0.29 7.47 10.59
C ALA A 159 0.70 6.56 9.83
N ILE A 160 0.42 6.25 8.56
CA ILE A 160 1.33 5.51 7.68
C ILE A 160 1.72 6.42 6.51
N GLN A 161 3.02 6.63 6.32
CA GLN A 161 3.54 7.49 5.25
C GLN A 161 4.60 6.76 4.42
N VAL A 162 4.39 6.74 3.11
CA VAL A 162 5.36 6.26 2.11
C VAL A 162 6.01 7.46 1.44
N HIS A 163 7.29 7.64 1.75
CA HIS A 163 8.15 8.63 1.12
C HIS A 163 8.82 8.02 -0.10
N TYR A 164 8.20 8.22 -1.26
CA TYR A 164 8.74 7.73 -2.52
C TYR A 164 9.82 8.69 -3.05
N LEU A 165 11.06 8.21 -3.12
CA LEU A 165 12.18 8.93 -3.72
C LEU A 165 12.45 8.37 -5.13
N PRO A 166 11.92 9.02 -6.19
CA PRO A 166 12.15 8.55 -7.55
C PRO A 166 13.62 8.66 -7.93
N ALA A 167 14.09 7.75 -8.77
CA ALA A 167 15.40 7.85 -9.42
C ALA A 167 15.43 9.05 -10.38
N ARG A 168 15.73 10.25 -9.87
CA ARG A 168 15.92 11.45 -10.69
C ARG A 168 17.42 11.72 -10.87
N ARG A 169 17.82 12.13 -12.07
CA ARG A 169 19.24 12.34 -12.42
C ARG A 169 19.77 13.74 -12.08
N ASN A 170 18.92 14.69 -11.67
CA ASN A 170 19.32 16.06 -11.35
C ASN A 170 19.41 16.29 -9.83
N PRO A 171 20.59 16.56 -9.25
CA PRO A 171 20.79 16.71 -7.80
C PRO A 171 20.13 17.97 -7.20
N ALA A 172 19.88 19.03 -7.97
CA ALA A 172 19.23 20.24 -7.45
C ALA A 172 17.75 19.98 -7.05
N ASP A 173 17.06 19.13 -7.80
CA ASP A 173 15.67 18.75 -7.51
C ASP A 173 15.57 17.81 -6.29
N HIS A 174 16.66 17.09 -5.96
CA HIS A 174 16.70 16.21 -4.80
C HIS A 174 16.63 16.99 -3.48
N ILE A 175 17.36 18.12 -3.40
CA ILE A 175 17.45 18.95 -2.18
C ILE A 175 16.11 19.63 -1.88
N ALA A 176 15.41 20.13 -2.90
CA ALA A 176 14.11 20.78 -2.72
C ALA A 176 13.02 19.79 -2.23
N TYR A 177 13.00 18.56 -2.75
CA TYR A 177 12.00 17.55 -2.38
C TYR A 177 12.30 16.89 -1.03
N SER A 178 13.57 16.59 -0.73
CA SER A 178 13.96 15.97 0.55
C SER A 178 13.80 16.91 1.74
N ALA A 179 14.10 18.21 1.58
CA ALA A 179 13.83 19.20 2.62
C ALA A 179 12.32 19.33 2.90
N ALA A 180 11.47 19.40 1.87
CA ALA A 180 10.02 19.50 2.06
C ALA A 180 9.37 18.22 2.62
N SER A 181 9.91 17.05 2.28
CA SER A 181 9.36 15.77 2.72
C SER A 181 9.77 15.37 4.14
N LEU A 182 10.91 15.86 4.65
CA LEU A 182 11.41 15.52 6.00
C LEU A 182 11.13 16.61 7.03
N LEU A 183 11.01 17.89 6.62
CA LEU A 183 10.82 19.01 7.54
C LEU A 183 9.35 19.35 7.84
N VAL A 184 8.39 18.76 7.13
CA VAL A 184 6.96 18.95 7.41
C VAL A 184 6.43 17.80 8.28
N SER A 185 7.02 17.66 9.45
CA SER A 185 6.37 16.99 10.58
C SER A 185 6.27 18.02 11.70
N PRO A 186 5.10 18.60 11.98
CA PRO A 186 4.92 19.37 13.20
C PRO A 186 4.82 18.35 14.34
N ALA A 187 5.97 17.84 14.78
CA ALA A 187 6.12 17.40 16.15
C ALA A 187 6.04 18.68 16.99
N LEU A 188 4.82 19.00 17.42
CA LEU A 188 4.55 20.01 18.43
C LEU A 188 5.31 19.55 19.69
N LEU A 189 6.45 20.18 19.94
CA LEU A 189 7.13 20.13 21.23
C LEU A 189 6.24 20.88 22.23
N ILE A 190 5.50 20.13 23.04
CA ILE A 190 5.17 20.49 24.42
C ILE A 190 5.47 19.25 25.26
#